data_AF-A0AAD7SYG1-F1
#
_entry.id   AF-A0AAD7SYG1-F1
#
_cell.length_a   1.000
_cell.length_b   1.000
_cell.length_c   1.000
_cell.angle_alpha   90.00
_cell.angle_beta   90.00
_cell.angle_gamma   90.00
#
_symmetry.space_group_name_H-M   'P 1'
#
loop_
_entity.id
_entity.type
_entity.pdbx_description
1 polymer ?
#
loop_
_entity_poly.entity_id
_entity_poly.type
_entity_poly.pdbx_seq_one_letter_code
_entity_poly.pdbx_strand_id
1 'polypeptide(L)'
;MPQLTGGYAADHVGFNGFRTRVWAEIRRLYPDKLDPSKLEGEQLKEGESVPKFLHTFQRRWREETGSPWNANDTTQNLFKLMLKKSLPQQVQKRLDEVVGLLKMD
;
A
#
# COMPACT_ATOMS: atom_id res chain seq x y z
N MET A 1 -19.69 -25.63 44.03
CA MET A 1 -19.05 -25.22 42.76
C MET A 1 -20.12 -25.23 41.67
N PRO A 2 -20.62 -24.08 41.21
CA PRO A 2 -21.61 -24.07 40.13
C PRO A 2 -20.90 -24.25 38.78
N GLN A 3 -21.32 -25.28 38.05
CA GLN A 3 -20.86 -25.62 36.71
C GLN A 3 -21.41 -24.59 35.71
N LEU A 4 -20.53 -23.92 34.97
CA LEU A 4 -20.90 -23.02 33.88
C LEU A 4 -21.36 -23.83 32.66
N THR A 5 -22.62 -24.23 32.61
CA THR A 5 -23.25 -24.74 31.38
C THR A 5 -23.70 -23.59 30.49
N GLY A 6 -22.72 -22.84 29.97
CA GLY A 6 -22.92 -21.84 28.93
C GLY A 6 -22.68 -22.44 27.57
N GLY A 7 -23.63 -23.25 27.07
CA GLY A 7 -23.61 -23.71 25.68
C GLY A 7 -23.80 -22.50 24.77
N TYR A 8 -22.76 -22.10 24.04
CA TYR A 8 -22.89 -21.14 22.95
C TYR A 8 -23.80 -21.79 21.89
N ALA A 9 -25.06 -21.37 21.85
CA ALA A 9 -25.97 -21.75 20.78
C ALA A 9 -25.38 -21.18 19.48
N ALA A 10 -24.74 -22.03 18.69
CA ALA A 10 -24.37 -21.69 17.33
C ALA A 10 -25.68 -21.45 16.57
N ASP A 11 -25.97 -20.19 16.26
CA ASP A 11 -27.19 -19.75 15.57
C ASP A 11 -27.27 -20.22 14.10
N HIS A 12 -26.34 -21.07 13.67
CA HIS A 12 -26.16 -21.57 12.30
C HIS A 12 -26.07 -20.48 11.23
N VAL A 13 -25.91 -19.21 11.63
CA VAL A 13 -25.77 -18.11 10.69
C VAL A 13 -24.36 -18.14 10.13
N GLY A 14 -24.25 -18.36 8.82
CA GLY A 14 -22.97 -18.39 8.13
C GLY A 14 -22.26 -17.04 8.27
N PHE A 15 -21.19 -16.99 9.06
CA PHE A 15 -20.30 -15.83 9.21
C PHE A 15 -19.86 -15.25 7.86
N ASN A 16 -19.85 -16.07 6.81
CA ASN A 16 -19.48 -15.70 5.45
C ASN A 16 -20.27 -14.49 4.90
N GLY A 17 -21.55 -14.32 5.26
CA GLY A 17 -22.35 -13.17 4.83
C GLY A 17 -21.92 -11.83 5.45
N PHE A 18 -21.35 -11.87 6.66
CA PHE A 18 -20.86 -10.69 7.36
C PHE A 18 -19.37 -10.46 7.17
N ARG A 19 -18.64 -11.49 6.73
CA ARG A 19 -17.18 -11.50 6.59
C ARG A 19 -16.66 -10.25 5.88
N THR A 20 -17.20 -9.90 4.71
CA THR A 20 -16.75 -8.73 3.95
C THR A 20 -16.93 -7.43 4.74
N ARG A 21 -18.08 -7.25 5.39
CA ARG A 21 -18.40 -6.04 6.16
C ARG A 21 -17.55 -5.93 7.43
N VAL A 22 -17.40 -7.03 8.15
CA VAL A 22 -16.55 -7.11 9.35
C VAL A 22 -15.10 -6.79 8.99
N TRP A 23 -14.57 -7.38 7.91
CA TRP A 23 -13.20 -7.07 7.47
C TRP A 23 -13.02 -5.64 6.97
N ALA A 24 -14.02 -5.06 6.31
CA ALA A 24 -13.97 -3.65 5.92
C ALA A 24 -13.87 -2.75 7.16
N GLU A 25 -14.67 -3.05 8.19
CA GLU A 25 -14.72 -2.22 9.39
C GLU A 25 -13.49 -2.39 10.29
N ILE A 26 -12.93 -3.59 10.36
CA ILE A 26 -11.64 -3.84 11.01
C ILE A 26 -10.53 -3.03 10.32
N ARG A 27 -10.45 -3.04 8.98
CA ARG A 27 -9.45 -2.23 8.25
C ARG A 27 -9.66 -0.73 8.41
N ARG A 28 -10.91 -0.30 8.63
CA ARG A 28 -11.23 1.12 8.89
C ARG A 28 -10.77 1.56 10.27
N LEU A 29 -10.97 0.72 11.30
CA LEU A 29 -10.60 1.02 12.68
C LEU A 29 -9.12 0.80 12.96
N TYR A 30 -8.52 -0.17 12.28
CA TYR A 30 -7.12 -0.54 12.38
C TYR A 30 -6.51 -0.54 10.98
N PRO A 31 -6.30 0.65 10.38
CA PRO A 31 -5.62 0.72 9.10
C PRO A 31 -4.23 0.12 9.26
N ASP A 32 -3.83 -0.74 8.32
CA ASP A 32 -2.47 -1.22 8.24
C ASP A 32 -1.55 0.00 8.24
N LYS A 33 -0.53 0.00 9.11
CA LYS A 33 0.51 1.02 9.05
C LYS A 33 1.05 1.00 7.63
N LEU A 34 0.94 2.14 6.95
CA LEU A 34 1.49 2.28 5.62
C LEU A 34 3.01 2.11 5.73
N ASP A 35 3.48 0.92 5.37
CA ASP A 35 4.87 0.53 5.45
C ASP A 35 5.39 0.14 4.06
N PRO A 36 5.89 1.12 3.29
CA PRO A 36 6.45 0.87 1.98
C PRO A 36 7.90 0.38 2.05
N SER A 37 8.45 0.01 3.23
CA SER A 37 9.87 -0.33 3.38
C SER A 37 10.30 -1.50 2.48
N LYS A 38 9.39 -2.43 2.18
CA LYS A 38 9.67 -3.54 1.26
C LYS A 38 9.86 -3.10 -0.20
N LEU A 39 9.44 -1.88 -0.56
CA LEU A 39 9.68 -1.29 -1.87
C LEU A 39 11.07 -0.66 -1.98
N GLU A 40 11.83 -0.50 -0.89
CA GLU A 40 13.19 0.06 -0.94
C GLU A 40 14.17 -0.84 -1.71
N GLY A 41 13.88 -2.14 -1.81
CA GLY A 41 14.68 -3.08 -2.59
C GLY A 41 14.36 -3.10 -4.08
N GLU A 42 13.27 -2.46 -4.52
CA GLU A 42 12.94 -2.38 -5.94
C GLU A 42 13.83 -1.35 -6.62
N GLN A 43 14.47 -1.75 -7.71
CA GLN A 43 15.28 -0.85 -8.53
C GLN A 43 14.96 -1.08 -10.00
N LEU A 44 14.90 0.02 -10.76
CA LEU A 44 14.81 -0.04 -12.21
C LEU A 44 16.10 -0.66 -12.77
N LYS A 45 15.96 -1.76 -13.50
CA LYS A 45 17.11 -2.47 -14.08
C LYS A 45 17.58 -1.81 -15.38
N GLU A 46 18.86 -1.96 -15.69
CA GLU A 46 19.42 -1.49 -16.96
C GLU A 46 18.75 -2.22 -18.14
N GLY A 47 18.25 -1.44 -19.10
CA GLY A 47 17.48 -1.96 -20.25
C GLY A 47 16.01 -2.30 -19.96
N GLU A 48 15.52 -2.13 -18.73
CA GLU A 48 14.10 -2.31 -18.42
C GLU A 48 13.24 -1.16 -18.98
N SER A 49 12.08 -1.51 -19.52
CA SER A 49 11.09 -0.55 -19.97
C SER A 49 10.51 0.23 -18.77
N VAL A 50 10.70 1.55 -18.77
CA VAL A 50 10.22 2.44 -17.70
C VAL A 50 8.70 2.33 -17.46
N PRO A 51 7.83 2.32 -18.50
CA PRO A 51 6.39 2.10 -18.29
C PRO A 51 6.08 0.76 -17.61
N LYS A 52 6.79 -0.31 -17.98
CA LYS A 52 6.60 -1.64 -17.39
C LYS A 52 7.03 -1.65 -15.91
N PHE A 53 8.14 -1.00 -15.60
CA PHE A 53 8.60 -0.83 -14.23
C PHE A 53 7.58 -0.04 -13.39
N LEU A 54 7.08 1.09 -13.89
CA LEU A 54 6.08 1.91 -13.21
C LEU A 54 4.80 1.14 -12.89
N HIS A 55 4.26 0.38 -13.85
CA HIS A 55 3.09 -0.47 -13.60
C HIS A 55 3.36 -1.55 -12.55
N THR A 56 4.56 -2.13 -12.57
CA THR A 56 4.97 -3.13 -11.57
C THR A 56 5.08 -2.49 -10.18
N PHE A 57 5.67 -1.30 -10.10
CA PHE A 57 5.85 -0.55 -8.86
C PHE A 57 4.51 -0.10 -8.27
N GLN A 58 3.57 0.37 -9.11
CA GLN A 58 2.18 0.69 -8.71
C GLN A 58 1.43 -0.54 -8.17
N ARG A 59 1.59 -1.69 -8.84
CA ARG A 59 0.97 -2.93 -8.37
C ARG A 59 1.52 -3.35 -7.00
N ARG A 60 2.85 -3.36 -6.85
CA ARG A 60 3.49 -3.69 -5.57
C ARG A 60 3.14 -2.71 -4.46
N TRP A 61 3.02 -1.43 -4.77
CA TRP A 61 2.53 -0.43 -3.81
C TRP A 61 1.18 -0.84 -3.22
N ARG A 62 0.24 -1.25 -4.08
CA ARG A 62 -1.09 -1.68 -3.65
C ARG A 62 -1.05 -2.97 -2.83
N GLU A 63 -0.17 -3.91 -3.20
CA GLU A 63 0.03 -5.17 -2.48
C GLU A 63 0.59 -4.94 -1.07
N GLU A 64 1.55 -4.01 -0.92
CA GLU A 64 2.21 -3.75 0.36
C GLU A 64 1.42 -2.80 1.27
N THR A 65 0.78 -1.77 0.70
CA THR A 65 0.10 -0.72 1.50
C THR A 65 -1.41 -0.91 1.58
N GLY A 66 -1.98 -1.83 0.79
CA GLY A 66 -3.43 -2.00 0.68
C GLY A 66 -4.18 -0.82 0.01
N SER A 67 -3.47 0.25 -0.36
CA SER A 67 -4.04 1.50 -0.85
C SER A 67 -3.62 1.80 -2.30
N PRO A 68 -4.45 2.49 -3.09
CA PRO A 68 -3.99 3.18 -4.30
C PRO A 68 -2.84 4.14 -4.00
N TRP A 69 -1.92 4.29 -4.93
CA TRP A 69 -0.78 5.22 -4.81
C TRP A 69 -1.18 6.70 -4.82
N ASN A 70 -2.37 7.02 -5.33
CA ASN A 70 -2.92 8.37 -5.45
C ASN A 70 -4.16 8.60 -4.57
N ALA A 71 -4.29 7.87 -3.46
CA ALA A 71 -5.46 7.98 -2.58
C ALA A 71 -5.60 9.34 -1.89
N ASN A 72 -4.48 10.02 -1.62
CA ASN A 72 -4.39 11.38 -1.09
C ASN A 72 -2.97 11.93 -1.34
N ASP A 73 -2.77 13.23 -1.14
CA ASP A 73 -1.51 13.91 -1.41
C ASP A 73 -0.33 13.32 -0.65
N THR A 74 -0.52 12.94 0.62
CA THR A 74 0.53 12.32 1.43
C THR A 74 0.97 10.97 0.87
N THR A 75 0.01 10.10 0.52
CA THR A 75 0.26 8.81 -0.11
C THR A 75 0.95 9.00 -1.47
N GLN A 76 0.50 9.97 -2.26
CA GLN A 76 1.09 10.26 -3.56
C GLN A 76 2.51 10.80 -3.45
N ASN A 77 2.78 11.69 -2.49
CA ASN A 77 4.11 12.24 -2.26
C ASN A 77 5.08 11.17 -1.74
N LEU A 78 4.62 10.29 -0.85
CA LEU A 78 5.43 9.16 -0.39
C LEU A 78 5.68 8.16 -1.52
N PHE A 79 4.69 7.87 -2.37
CA PHE A 79 4.88 7.05 -3.56
C PHE A 79 5.94 7.65 -4.49
N LYS A 80 5.85 8.96 -4.80
CA LYS A 80 6.83 9.68 -5.62
C LYS A 80 8.24 9.60 -5.00
N LEU A 81 8.36 9.75 -3.69
CA LEU A 81 9.63 9.63 -2.98
C LEU A 81 10.24 8.24 -3.13
N MET A 82 9.44 7.18 -2.90
CA MET A 82 9.89 5.79 -3.01
C MET A 82 10.23 5.42 -4.45
N LEU A 83 9.43 5.88 -5.42
CA LEU A 83 9.70 5.70 -6.84
C LEU A 83 11.00 6.40 -7.25
N LYS A 84 11.25 7.61 -6.75
CA LYS A 84 12.51 8.29 -7.05
C LYS A 84 13.70 7.50 -6.49
N LYS A 85 13.61 6.97 -5.27
CA LYS A 85 14.67 6.14 -4.67
C LYS A 85 14.97 4.87 -5.48
N SER A 86 14.00 4.31 -6.19
CA SER A 86 14.17 3.11 -7.01
C SER A 86 14.79 3.36 -8.39
N LEU A 87 14.97 4.62 -8.80
CA LEU A 87 15.60 4.98 -10.07
C LEU A 87 17.13 5.01 -9.95
N PRO A 88 17.89 4.88 -11.06
CA PRO A 88 19.34 5.03 -11.04
C PRO A 88 19.78 6.40 -10.52
N GLN A 89 20.91 6.45 -9.81
CA GLN A 89 21.39 7.67 -9.13
C GLN A 89 21.51 8.89 -10.08
N GLN A 90 21.90 8.67 -11.34
CA GLN A 90 21.95 9.72 -12.35
C GLN A 90 20.57 10.35 -12.61
N VAL A 91 19.53 9.51 -12.71
CA VAL A 91 18.15 9.95 -12.91
C VAL A 91 17.62 10.68 -11.67
N GLN A 92 17.95 10.18 -10.47
CA GLN A 92 17.58 10.85 -9.23
C GLN A 92 18.10 12.29 -9.17
N LYS A 93 19.39 12.50 -9.49
CA LYS A 93 20.01 13.83 -9.53
C LYS A 93 19.35 14.74 -10.55
N ARG A 94 19.04 14.23 -11.74
CA ARG A 94 18.32 15.01 -12.77
C ARG A 94 16.93 15.41 -12.30
N LEU A 95 16.22 14.53 -11.60
CA LEU A 95 14.92 14.86 -11.02
C LEU A 95 15.02 15.91 -9.91
N ASP A 96 16.12 15.93 -9.14
CA ASP A 96 16.35 17.00 -8.15
C ASP A 96 16.61 18.38 -8.78
N GLU A 97 17.23 18.41 -9.96
CA GLU A 97 17.50 19.64 -10.71
C GLU A 97 16.24 20.22 -11.37
N VAL A 98 15.18 19.42 -11.55
CA VAL A 98 13.92 19.89 -12.14
C VAL A 98 13.12 20.66 -11.09
N VAL A 99 13.21 21.99 -11.18
CA VAL A 99 12.41 22.93 -10.39
C VAL A 99 10.92 22.73 -10.69
N GLY A 100 10.12 22.39 -9.68
CA GLY A 100 8.67 22.27 -9.79
C GLY A 100 8.08 20.88 -9.59
N LEU A 101 8.88 19.81 -9.47
CA LEU A 101 8.33 18.45 -9.24
C LEU A 101 7.62 18.29 -7.87
N LEU A 102 7.96 19.13 -6.89
CA LEU A 102 7.28 19.20 -5.59
C LEU A 102 6.02 20.08 -5.61
N LYS A 103 5.81 20.87 -6.67
CA LYS A 103 4.60 21.63 -6.95
C LYS A 103 3.85 20.94 -8.10
N MET A 104 3.27 19.78 -7.83
CA MET A 104 2.21 19.26 -8.69
C MET A 104 0.93 19.43 -7.90
N ASP A 105 0.23 20.54 -8.17
CA ASP A 105 -1.15 20.80 -7.75
C ASP A 105 -2.11 19.70 -8.21
#